data_AF-A0A521RUQ9-F1
#
_entry.id   AF-A0A521RUQ9-F1
#
_cell.length_a   1.000
_cell.length_b   1.000
_cell.length_c   1.000
_cell.angle_alpha   90.00
_cell.angle_beta   90.00
_cell.angle_gamma   90.00
#
_symmetry.space_group_name_H-M   'P 1'
#
loop_
_entity.id
_entity.type
_entity.pdbx_description
1 polymer ?
#
loop_
_entity_poly.entity_id
_entity_poly.type
_entity_poly.pdbx_seq_one_letter_code
_entity_poly.pdbx_strand_id
1 'polypeptide(L)'
;MNVMAYGFRVEEMRSKGAPMDWYADEPVTITGAVASISRRAPHPEAAKLFVDFLLSREAQQAMVRFNVVPARSDVPPDPPRLIKGLKLYPVKPELADIINRRVEQFRSIFATQ
;
A
#
# COMPACT_ATOMS: atom_id res chain seq x y z
N MET A 1 -19.84 10.43 6.62
CA MET A 1 -19.24 10.00 5.34
C MET A 1 -17.74 9.90 5.56
N ASN A 2 -17.20 8.69 5.71
CA ASN A 2 -15.77 8.48 5.95
C ASN A 2 -15.10 8.29 4.59
N VAL A 3 -14.22 9.19 4.20
CA VAL A 3 -13.41 9.04 2.97
C VAL A 3 -12.21 8.17 3.33
N MET A 4 -12.12 6.99 2.72
CA MET A 4 -10.92 6.16 2.84
C MET A 4 -9.80 6.79 2.02
N ALA A 5 -8.78 7.30 2.70
CA ALA A 5 -7.54 7.78 2.11
C ALA A 5 -6.37 6.89 2.52
N TYR A 6 -5.30 6.91 1.73
CA TYR A 6 -4.05 6.27 2.11
C TYR A 6 -3.46 6.98 3.33
N GLY A 7 -3.38 6.29 4.48
CA GLY A 7 -2.91 6.88 5.75
C GLY A 7 -1.56 7.59 5.64
N PHE A 8 -0.61 7.02 4.89
CA PHE A 8 0.71 7.62 4.65
C PHE A 8 0.66 8.95 3.87
N ARG A 9 -0.34 9.17 3.01
CA ARG A 9 -0.53 10.46 2.30
C ARG A 9 -1.07 11.52 3.23
N VAL A 10 -2.04 11.16 4.07
CA VAL A 10 -2.59 12.10 5.07
C VAL A 10 -1.52 12.44 6.10
N GLU A 11 -0.69 11.47 6.51
CA GLU A 11 0.50 11.72 7.33
C GLU A 11 1.45 12.73 6.69
N GLU A 12 1.79 12.54 5.42
CA GLU A 12 2.67 13.46 4.68
C GLU A 12 2.08 14.88 4.61
N MET A 13 0.76 15.01 4.41
CA MET A 13 0.10 16.31 4.40
C MET A 13 0.11 16.97 5.78
N ARG A 14 -0.19 16.20 6.84
CA ARG A 14 -0.14 16.66 8.23
C ARG A 14 1.26 17.11 8.63
N SER A 15 2.30 16.35 8.27
CA SER A 15 3.69 16.71 8.57
C SER A 15 4.14 18.00 7.87
N LYS A 16 3.49 18.36 6.76
CA LYS A 16 3.65 19.64 6.04
C LYS A 16 2.74 20.76 6.57
N GLY A 17 2.00 20.54 7.66
CA GLY A 17 1.18 21.55 8.33
C GLY A 17 -0.28 21.63 7.87
N ALA A 18 -0.76 20.67 7.08
CA ALA A 18 -2.18 20.64 6.72
C ALA A 18 -3.05 20.41 7.99
N PRO A 19 -4.19 21.11 8.15
CA PRO A 19 -5.06 21.02 9.32
C PRO A 19 -5.95 19.76 9.27
N MET A 20 -5.34 18.60 9.11
CA MET A 20 -6.00 17.31 8.95
C MET A 20 -5.20 16.20 9.64
N ASP A 21 -5.90 15.20 10.17
CA ASP A 21 -5.31 13.98 10.69
C ASP A 21 -6.06 12.78 10.11
N TRP A 22 -5.46 11.59 10.24
CA TRP A 22 -6.08 10.35 9.88
C TRP A 22 -6.44 9.55 11.13
N TYR A 23 -7.53 8.81 11.04
CA TYR A 23 -7.98 7.87 12.06
C TYR A 23 -8.02 6.48 11.45
N ALA A 24 -7.44 5.50 12.14
CA ALA A 24 -7.50 4.10 11.76
C ALA A 24 -8.76 3.46 12.34
N ASP A 25 -9.73 3.16 11.47
CA ASP A 25 -10.87 2.34 11.85
C ASP A 25 -10.46 0.86 11.84
N GLU A 26 -10.52 0.20 13.00
CA GLU A 26 -10.00 -1.15 13.16
C GLU A 26 -11.05 -2.24 12.84
N PRO A 27 -10.69 -3.30 12.09
CA PRO A 27 -9.35 -3.58 11.56
C PRO A 27 -9.02 -2.76 10.30
N VAL A 28 -7.77 -2.32 10.19
CA VAL A 28 -7.29 -1.54 9.06
C VAL A 28 -7.00 -2.47 7.89
N THR A 29 -7.74 -2.28 6.80
CA THR A 29 -7.51 -3.06 5.57
C THR A 29 -6.22 -2.59 4.89
N ILE A 30 -5.31 -3.52 4.59
CA ILE A 30 -4.05 -3.22 3.89
C ILE A 30 -3.94 -4.01 2.59
N THR A 31 -3.36 -3.37 1.57
CA THR A 31 -2.99 -4.01 0.31
C THR A 31 -1.49 -3.89 0.15
N GLY A 32 -0.81 -5.04 0.02
CA GLY A 32 0.62 -5.05 -0.27
C GLY A 32 0.92 -4.64 -1.70
N ALA A 33 1.97 -3.85 -1.91
CA ALA A 33 2.53 -3.66 -3.25
C ALA A 33 3.20 -4.96 -3.71
N VAL A 34 2.98 -5.35 -4.97
CA VAL A 34 3.52 -6.59 -5.54
C VAL A 34 4.54 -6.25 -6.62
N ALA A 35 5.72 -6.86 -6.55
CA ALA A 35 6.72 -6.83 -7.62
C ALA A 35 6.67 -8.15 -8.40
N SER A 36 6.62 -8.06 -9.73
CA SER A 36 6.50 -9.22 -10.62
C SER A 36 7.42 -9.07 -11.82
N ILE A 37 7.97 -10.19 -12.30
CA ILE A 37 8.81 -10.23 -13.51
C ILE A 37 7.96 -10.71 -14.69
N SER A 38 7.98 -9.96 -15.80
CA SER A 38 7.30 -10.38 -17.02
C SER A 38 7.89 -11.68 -17.55
N ARG A 39 7.03 -12.61 -17.99
CA ARG A 39 7.45 -13.87 -18.63
C ARG A 39 8.34 -13.67 -19.86
N ARG A 40 8.25 -12.49 -20.52
CA ARG A 40 9.04 -12.12 -21.70
C ARG A 40 10.00 -10.95 -21.40
N ALA A 41 10.49 -10.84 -20.16
CA ALA A 41 11.47 -9.82 -19.82
C ALA A 41 12.72 -9.95 -20.72
N PRO A 42 13.20 -8.86 -21.36
CA PRO A 42 14.37 -8.92 -22.24
C PRO A 42 15.66 -9.24 -21.47
N HIS A 43 15.67 -8.99 -20.16
CA HIS A 43 16.78 -9.28 -19.25
C HIS A 43 16.25 -9.97 -17.97
N PRO A 44 15.91 -11.27 -18.01
CA PRO A 44 15.25 -11.96 -16.90
C PRO A 44 16.15 -12.06 -15.67
N GLU A 45 17.46 -12.30 -15.83
CA GLU A 45 18.38 -12.40 -14.69
C GLU A 45 18.60 -11.05 -14.00
N ALA A 46 18.71 -9.96 -14.77
CA ALA A 46 18.77 -8.61 -14.21
C ALA A 46 17.48 -8.24 -13.46
N ALA A 47 16.32 -8.66 -13.98
CA ALA A 47 15.04 -8.44 -13.30
C ALA A 47 14.95 -9.17 -11.95
N LYS A 48 15.48 -10.39 -11.86
CA LYS A 48 15.56 -11.13 -10.57
C LYS A 48 16.43 -10.39 -9.56
N LEU A 49 17.64 -9.99 -9.96
CA LEU A 49 18.54 -9.20 -9.11
C LEU A 49 17.89 -7.89 -8.62
N PHE A 50 17.13 -7.22 -9.49
CA PHE A 50 16.41 -6.02 -9.10
C PHE A 50 15.29 -6.29 -8.08
N VAL A 51 14.52 -7.38 -8.24
CA VAL A 51 13.51 -7.78 -7.24
C VAL A 51 14.17 -8.12 -5.90
N ASP A 52 15.28 -8.85 -5.92
CA ASP A 52 16.05 -9.16 -4.70
C ASP A 52 16.54 -7.89 -4.01
N PHE A 53 17.06 -6.93 -4.78
CA PHE A 53 17.44 -5.62 -4.28
C PHE A 53 16.24 -4.87 -3.69
N LEU A 54 15.11 -4.78 -4.40
CA LEU A 54 13.90 -4.10 -3.90
C LEU A 54 13.39 -4.67 -2.57
N LEU A 55 13.54 -5.98 -2.34
CA LEU A 55 13.14 -6.67 -1.11
C LEU A 55 14.24 -6.69 -0.04
N SER A 56 15.43 -6.19 -0.36
CA SER A 56 16.53 -6.08 0.59
C SER A 56 16.22 -5.07 1.69
N ARG A 57 16.90 -5.20 2.83
CA ARG A 57 16.79 -4.24 3.93
C ARG A 57 17.17 -2.83 3.47
N GLU A 58 18.22 -2.71 2.67
CA GLU A 58 18.74 -1.42 2.19
C GLU A 58 17.71 -0.67 1.34
N ALA A 59 17.13 -1.33 0.32
CA ALA A 59 16.12 -0.70 -0.52
C ALA A 59 14.86 -0.34 0.26
N GLN A 60 14.43 -1.20 1.20
CA GLN A 60 13.27 -0.94 2.06
C GLN A 60 13.51 0.26 2.98
N GLN A 61 14.71 0.40 3.55
CA GLN A 61 15.11 1.60 4.29
C GLN A 61 15.15 2.85 3.40
N ALA A 62 15.58 2.72 2.15
CA ALA A 62 15.55 3.83 1.20
C ALA A 62 14.13 4.29 0.88
N MET A 63 13.18 3.36 0.77
CA MET A 63 11.77 3.66 0.51
C MET A 63 11.08 4.38 1.66
N VAL A 64 11.46 4.09 2.91
CA VAL A 64 10.93 4.81 4.10
C VAL A 64 11.16 6.32 4.00
N ARG A 65 12.29 6.77 3.42
CA ARG A 65 12.58 8.20 3.21
C ARG A 65 11.59 8.90 2.28
N PHE A 66 10.82 8.14 1.51
CA PHE A 66 9.76 8.62 0.62
C PHE A 66 8.36 8.36 1.20
N ASN A 67 8.24 8.16 2.52
CA ASN A 67 6.99 7.87 3.23
C ASN A 67 6.26 6.61 2.72
N VAL A 68 7.00 5.66 2.16
CA VAL A 68 6.46 4.34 1.78
C VAL A 68 6.50 3.44 3.01
N VAL A 69 5.38 2.77 3.30
CA VAL A 69 5.34 1.72 4.32
C VAL A 69 6.12 0.50 3.80
N PRO A 70 7.20 0.08 4.49
CA PRO A 70 8.04 -1.01 4.02
C PRO A 70 7.33 -2.36 4.13
N ALA A 71 7.68 -3.29 3.26
CA ALA A 71 7.13 -4.65 3.25
C ALA A 71 7.81 -5.58 4.28
N ARG A 72 9.02 -5.23 4.74
CA ARG A 72 9.78 -6.03 5.71
C ARG A 72 9.40 -5.65 7.15
N SER A 73 9.22 -6.65 8.01
CA SER A 73 8.93 -6.45 9.42
C SER A 73 10.12 -5.93 10.25
N ASP A 74 11.35 -6.12 9.77
CA ASP A 74 12.58 -5.64 10.41
C ASP A 74 12.98 -4.21 9.99
N VAL A 75 12.18 -3.57 9.13
CA VAL A 75 12.32 -2.16 8.74
C VAL A 75 11.06 -1.42 9.20
N PRO A 76 11.12 -0.59 10.25
CA PRO A 76 9.96 0.17 10.69
C PRO A 76 9.63 1.30 9.70
N PRO A 77 8.34 1.66 9.50
CA PRO A 77 7.99 2.90 8.82
C PRO A 77 8.32 4.11 9.68
N ASP A 78 8.39 5.27 9.02
CA ASP A 78 8.52 6.58 9.65
C ASP A 78 7.37 7.49 9.18
N PRO A 79 6.49 7.99 10.07
CA PRO A 79 6.47 7.71 11.51
C PRO A 79 5.97 6.28 11.83
N PRO A 80 6.37 5.69 12.98
CA PRO A 80 5.95 4.34 13.35
C PRO A 80 4.43 4.14 13.44
N ARG A 81 3.68 5.22 13.71
CA ARG A 81 2.22 5.17 13.86
C ARG A 81 1.50 4.70 12.60
N LEU A 82 2.13 4.75 11.42
CA LEU A 82 1.56 4.25 10.17
C LEU A 82 1.12 2.78 10.22
N ILE A 83 1.74 1.96 11.08
CA ILE A 83 1.35 0.56 11.30
C ILE A 83 1.39 0.11 12.76
N LYS A 84 2.19 0.77 13.61
CA LYS A 84 2.43 0.31 14.98
C LYS A 84 1.15 0.44 15.82
N GLY A 85 0.72 -0.68 16.39
CA GLY A 85 -0.47 -0.73 17.25
C GLY A 85 -1.78 -0.89 16.48
N LEU A 86 -1.75 -1.02 15.15
CA LEU A 86 -2.94 -1.22 14.33
C LEU A 86 -3.22 -2.71 14.11
N LYS A 87 -4.50 -3.10 14.17
CA LYS A 87 -4.96 -4.42 13.72
C LYS A 87 -5.05 -4.46 12.18
N LEU A 88 -3.94 -4.83 11.54
CA LEU A 88 -3.86 -4.92 10.07
C LEU A 88 -4.60 -6.16 9.54
N TYR A 89 -5.44 -5.96 8.52
CA TYR A 89 -6.15 -7.00 7.81
C TYR A 89 -5.77 -7.00 6.33
N PRO A 90 -4.92 -7.94 5.87
CA PRO A 90 -4.55 -8.04 4.47
C PRO A 90 -5.74 -8.35 3.58
N VAL A 91 -5.89 -7.61 2.48
CA VAL A 91 -6.83 -7.94 1.41
C VAL A 91 -6.43 -9.29 0.82
N LYS A 92 -7.38 -10.21 0.83
CA LYS A 92 -7.25 -11.55 0.27
C LYS A 92 -7.09 -11.49 -1.26
N PRO A 93 -6.04 -12.08 -1.87
CA PRO A 93 -5.83 -12.06 -3.32
C PRO A 93 -7.02 -12.62 -4.12
N GLU A 94 -7.76 -13.57 -3.56
CA GLU A 94 -8.95 -14.19 -4.17
C GLU A 94 -10.08 -13.18 -4.43
N LEU A 95 -10.03 -12.00 -3.80
CA LEU A 95 -10.98 -10.93 -4.10
C LEU A 95 -10.77 -10.35 -5.51
N ALA A 96 -9.64 -10.60 -6.17
CA ALA A 96 -9.38 -10.20 -7.55
C ALA A 96 -10.45 -10.71 -8.52
N ASP A 97 -10.92 -11.95 -8.33
CA ASP A 97 -11.89 -12.61 -9.21
C ASP A 97 -13.26 -11.92 -9.23
N ILE A 98 -13.58 -11.16 -8.17
CA ILE A 98 -14.86 -10.47 -8.01
C ILE A 98 -14.77 -8.96 -8.25
N ILE A 99 -13.58 -8.42 -8.56
CA ILE A 99 -13.37 -6.98 -8.75
C ILE A 99 -14.29 -6.43 -9.83
N ASN A 100 -14.36 -7.08 -11.00
CA ASN A 100 -15.18 -6.58 -12.11
C ASN A 100 -16.65 -6.44 -11.72
N ARG A 101 -17.20 -7.47 -11.06
CA ARG A 101 -18.58 -7.45 -10.55
C ARG A 101 -18.79 -6.33 -9.53
N ARG A 102 -17.83 -6.11 -8.62
CA ARG A 102 -17.90 -5.03 -7.62
C ARG A 102 -17.82 -3.64 -8.25
N VAL A 103 -16.99 -3.48 -9.28
CA VAL A 103 -16.88 -2.22 -10.03
C VAL A 103 -18.19 -1.91 -10.74
N GLU A 104 -18.83 -2.91 -11.36
CA GLU A 104 -20.16 -2.74 -11.99
C GLU A 104 -21.23 -2.35 -10.97
N GLN A 105 -21.27 -3.03 -9.81
CA GLN A 105 -22.17 -2.68 -8.71
C GLN A 105 -21.94 -1.27 -8.17
N PHE A 106 -20.68 -0.87 -8.00
CA PHE A 106 -20.35 0.49 -7.56
C PHE A 106 -20.87 1.52 -8.57
N ARG A 107 -20.64 1.28 -9.86
CA ARG A 107 -21.12 2.17 -10.93
C ARG A 107 -22.65 2.22 -10.97
N SER A 108 -23.37 1.11 -10.82
CA SER A 108 -24.83 1.15 -10.87
C SER A 108 -25.47 1.94 -9.71
N ILE A 109 -24.79 2.01 -8.56
CA ILE A 109 -25.28 2.74 -7.38
C ILE A 109 -24.87 4.22 -7.43
N PHE A 110 -23.62 4.51 -7.83
CA PHE A 110 -23.00 5.81 -7.63
C PHE A 110 -22.62 6.57 -8.90
N ALA A 111 -22.67 5.93 -10.08
CA ALA A 111 -22.50 6.69 -11.32
C ALA A 111 -23.78 7.48 -11.60
N THR A 112 -23.66 8.80 -11.66
CA THR A 112 -24.70 9.66 -12.24
C THR A 112 -24.94 9.28 -13.70
N GLN A 113 -26.20 9.24 -14.12
CA GLN A 113 -26.58 9.13 -15.54
C GLN A 113 -26.01 10.31 -16.35
#